data_AF-A0A6N9Z395-F1
#
_entry.id   AF-A0A6N9Z395-F1
#
_cell.length_a   1.000
_cell.length_b   1.000
_cell.length_c   1.000
_cell.angle_alpha   90.00
_cell.angle_beta   90.00
_cell.angle_gamma   90.00
#
_symmetry.space_group_name_H-M   'P 1'
#
loop_
_entity.id
_entity.type
_entity.pdbx_description
1 polymer ?
#
loop_
_entity_poly.entity_id
_entity_poly.type
_entity_poly.pdbx_seq_one_letter_code
_entity_poly.pdbx_strand_id
1 'polypeptide(L)' 'MTRGTLEAYRQDDSTTTGRRRTLYPGLEPLSVTVAEATRLLGFRNCKSVYRLIREGRIKARKSGHIFLISYRSLKEYVEG' A
#
# COMPACT_ATOMS: atom_id res chain seq x y z
N MET A 1 33.10 -29.35 -5.92
CA MET A 1 33.31 -28.16 -6.77
C MET A 1 32.00 -27.96 -7.51
N THR A 2 31.12 -26.99 -7.25
CA THR A 2 31.27 -25.54 -7.04
C THR A 2 30.13 -24.98 -6.18
N ARG A 3 30.50 -24.18 -5.16
CA ARG A 3 29.92 -22.90 -4.67
C ARG A 3 28.38 -22.82 -4.57
N GLY A 4 27.82 -22.68 -3.37
CA GLY A 4 27.77 -21.39 -2.66
C GLY A 4 26.80 -20.47 -3.42
N THR A 5 25.61 -20.13 -2.95
CA THR A 5 25.35 -19.35 -1.73
C THR A 5 23.84 -19.36 -1.52
N LEU A 6 23.33 -20.09 -0.53
CA LEU A 6 22.01 -19.88 0.06
C LEU A 6 22.19 -18.99 1.29
N GLU A 7 22.73 -17.79 1.08
CA GLU A 7 22.62 -16.71 2.05
C GLU A 7 21.47 -15.79 1.65
N ALA A 8 20.91 -15.15 2.66
CA ALA A 8 19.95 -14.05 2.56
C ALA A 8 18.48 -14.43 2.42
N TYR A 9 17.96 -15.18 3.38
CA TYR A 9 16.72 -14.78 4.06
C TYR A 9 16.93 -14.87 5.58
N ARG A 10 17.88 -14.08 6.08
CA ARG A 10 17.97 -13.78 7.50
C ARG A 10 16.70 -13.00 7.84
N GLN A 11 15.74 -13.67 8.47
CA GLN A 11 14.56 -13.05 9.04
C GLN A 11 15.02 -12.24 10.25
N ASP A 12 15.22 -10.94 10.03
CA ASP A 12 15.25 -9.98 11.12
C ASP A 12 13.82 -9.83 11.65
N ASP A 13 13.45 -10.78 12.51
CA ASP A 13 12.38 -10.67 13.48
C ASP A 13 12.72 -9.56 14.47
N SER A 14 12.44 -8.31 14.09
CA SER A 14 12.48 -7.18 15.01
C SER A 14 11.11 -6.54 15.10
N THR A 15 10.38 -6.95 16.14
CA THR A 15 9.41 -6.13 16.88
C THR A 15 8.27 -5.51 16.05
N THR A 16 7.18 -6.26 15.95
CA THR A 16 5.85 -5.78 15.56
C THR A 16 5.29 -4.82 16.63
N THR A 17 5.74 -3.57 16.63
CA THR A 17 5.06 -2.44 17.30
C THR A 17 5.38 -1.15 16.55
N GLY A 18 4.44 -0.71 15.72
CA GLY A 18 4.21 0.68 15.35
C GLY A 18 5.39 1.56 14.91
N ARG A 19 5.94 1.37 13.69
CA ARG A 19 6.37 2.48 12.81
C ARG A 19 6.82 1.98 11.42
N ARG A 20 6.08 2.43 10.40
CA ARG A 20 6.42 2.61 8.96
C ARG A 20 7.40 1.63 8.30
N ARG A 21 6.85 0.67 7.54
CA ARG A 21 7.55 -0.02 6.44
C ARG A 21 7.57 0.86 5.19
N THR A 22 8.59 1.70 5.07
CA THR A 22 9.25 1.93 3.78
C THR A 22 10.69 1.55 4.03
N LEU A 23 11.01 0.26 3.82
CA LEU A 23 12.37 -0.28 3.99
C LEU A 23 13.37 0.30 2.98
N TYR A 24 12.88 1.09 2.02
CA TYR A 24 13.66 1.78 1.01
C TYR A 24 13.13 3.21 0.84
N PRO A 25 13.91 4.26 1.19
CA PRO A 25 13.53 5.63 0.90
C PRO A 25 13.41 5.81 -0.64
N GLY A 26 12.29 6.37 -1.09
CA GLY A 26 12.02 6.61 -2.52
C GLY A 26 11.27 5.50 -3.26
N LEU A 27 10.96 4.37 -2.63
CA LEU A 27 10.16 3.33 -3.27
C LEU A 27 8.66 3.63 -3.12
N GLU A 28 8.00 3.95 -4.22
CA GLU A 28 6.56 4.15 -4.24
C GLU A 28 5.81 2.81 -4.22
N PRO A 29 4.74 2.67 -3.40
CA PRO A 29 3.96 1.46 -3.38
C PRO A 29 3.18 1.29 -4.69
N LEU A 30 3.05 0.05 -5.18
CA LEU A 30 2.18 -0.25 -6.32
C LEU A 30 0.69 -0.10 -5.95
N SER A 31 0.35 -0.52 -4.74
CA SER A 31 -1.01 -0.42 -4.21
C SER A 31 -1.00 -0.23 -2.70
N VAL A 32 -2.07 0.36 -2.19
CA VAL A 32 -2.29 0.61 -0.76
C VAL A 32 -3.64 0.06 -0.31
N THR A 33 -3.78 -0.22 0.98
CA THR A 33 -5.07 -0.62 1.56
C THR A 33 -6.03 0.58 1.66
N VAL A 34 -7.30 0.32 1.91
CA VAL A 34 -8.30 1.39 2.13
C VAL A 34 -7.93 2.28 3.32
N ALA A 35 -7.46 1.69 4.42
CA ALA A 35 -7.04 2.45 5.60
C ALA A 35 -5.83 3.35 5.28
N GLU A 36 -4.87 2.82 4.53
CA GLU A 36 -3.70 3.58 4.11
C GLU A 36 -4.06 4.69 3.12
N ALA A 37 -4.91 4.43 2.13
CA ALA A 37 -5.42 5.45 1.22
C ALA A 37 -6.19 6.56 1.97
N THR A 38 -6.98 6.19 2.99
CA THR A 38 -7.70 7.14 3.84
C THR A 38 -6.72 8.08 4.55
N ARG A 39 -5.62 7.53 5.08
CA ARG A 39 -4.55 8.30 5.70
C ARG A 39 -3.85 9.21 4.70
N LEU A 40 -3.47 8.69 3.53
CA LEU A 40 -2.74 9.42 2.49
C LEU A 40 -3.55 10.59 1.91
N LEU A 41 -4.86 10.39 1.69
CA LEU A 41 -5.77 11.44 1.22
C LEU A 41 -6.20 12.42 2.33
N GLY A 42 -5.82 12.17 3.59
CA GLY A 42 -6.23 13.01 4.73
C GLY A 42 -7.72 12.91 5.08
N PHE A 43 -8.40 11.82 4.70
CA PHE A 43 -9.80 11.63 5.04
C PHE A 43 -9.97 11.15 6.48
N ARG A 44 -11.07 11.57 7.13
CA ARG A 44 -11.41 11.09 8.48
C ARG A 44 -11.96 9.67 8.52
N ASN A 45 -12.49 9.17 7.42
CA ASN A 45 -13.18 7.87 7.39
C ASN A 45 -12.96 7.14 6.05
N CYS A 46 -12.76 5.82 6.15
CA CYS A 46 -12.69 4.88 5.03
C CYS A 46 -13.93 4.90 4.12
N LYS A 47 -15.11 5.27 4.64
CA LYS A 47 -16.34 5.41 3.84
C LYS A 47 -16.16 6.37 2.66
N SER A 48 -15.37 7.44 2.83
CA SER A 48 -15.07 8.38 1.76
C SER A 48 -14.28 7.71 0.64
N VAL A 49 -13.28 6.88 0.98
CA VAL A 49 -12.50 6.12 -0.01
C VAL A 49 -13.36 5.08 -0.71
N TYR A 50 -14.21 4.33 0.02
CA TYR A 50 -15.15 3.40 -0.59
C TYR A 50 -16.12 4.08 -1.55
N ARG A 51 -16.56 5.31 -1.22
CA ARG A 51 -17.38 6.11 -2.13
C ARG A 51 -16.63 6.43 -3.42
N LEU A 52 -15.36 6.85 -3.34
CA LEU A 52 -14.54 7.11 -4.54
C LEU A 52 -14.35 5.87 -5.41
N ILE A 53 -14.17 4.69 -4.80
CA ILE A 53 -14.09 3.42 -5.53
C ILE A 53 -15.41 3.15 -6.25
N ARG A 54 -16.55 3.33 -5.56
CA ARG A 54 -17.88 3.11 -6.13
C ARG A 54 -18.22 4.09 -7.25
N GLU A 55 -17.79 5.35 -7.13
CA GLU A 55 -17.95 6.39 -8.15
C GLU A 55 -16.97 6.21 -9.33
N GLY A 56 -16.04 5.26 -9.26
CA GLY A 56 -15.03 5.04 -10.30
C GLY A 56 -13.95 6.13 -10.36
N ARG A 57 -13.89 7.02 -9.36
CA ARG A 57 -12.93 8.13 -9.30
C ARG A 57 -11.51 7.67 -8.97
N ILE A 58 -11.37 6.50 -8.34
CA ILE A 58 -10.08 5.86 -8.07
C ILE A 58 -10.14 4.38 -8.46
N LYS A 59 -9.06 3.88 -9.06
CA LYS A 59 -8.92 2.49 -9.49
C LYS A 59 -8.55 1.60 -8.30
N ALA A 60 -9.38 0.62 -8.02
CA ALA A 60 -9.15 -0.39 -7.00
C ALA A 60 -9.46 -1.79 -7.52
N ARG A 61 -8.74 -2.79 -6.98
CA ARG A 61 -8.97 -4.21 -7.24
C ARG A 61 -9.39 -4.90 -5.95
N LYS A 62 -10.51 -5.63 -6.00
CA LYS A 62 -10.92 -6.51 -4.90
C LYS A 62 -9.98 -7.71 -4.84
N SER A 63 -9.43 -8.01 -3.66
CA SER A 63 -8.59 -9.18 -3.41
C SER A 63 -9.06 -9.84 -2.12
N GLY A 64 -9.82 -10.92 -2.25
CA GLY A 64 -10.52 -11.54 -1.13
C GLY A 64 -11.42 -10.56 -0.38
N HIS A 65 -11.13 -10.37 0.91
CA HIS A 65 -11.88 -9.48 1.80
C HIS A 65 -11.38 -8.03 1.81
N ILE A 66 -10.30 -7.71 1.09
CA ILE A 66 -9.72 -6.38 1.05
C ILE A 66 -9.82 -5.75 -0.34
N PHE A 67 -9.64 -4.43 -0.39
CA PHE A 67 -9.42 -3.69 -1.63
C PHE A 67 -7.97 -3.22 -1.67
N LEU A 68 -7.32 -3.48 -2.80
CA LEU A 68 -6.02 -2.93 -3.16
C LEU A 68 -6.26 -1.73 -4.08
N ILE A 69 -5.90 -0.55 -3.61
CA ILE A 69 -6.09 0.70 -4.33
C ILE A 69 -4.80 1.03 -5.05
N SER A 70 -4.88 1.30 -6.36
CA SER A 70 -3.72 1.71 -7.15
C SER A 70 -3.17 3.04 -6.62
N TYR A 71 -1.91 3.05 -6.20
CA TYR A 71 -1.28 4.26 -5.69
C TYR A 71 -1.19 5.35 -6.77
N ARG A 72 -0.90 4.95 -8.01
CA ARG A 72 -0.93 5.84 -9.17
C ARG A 72 -2.29 6.53 -9.34
N SER A 73 -3.39 5.79 -9.20
CA SER A 73 -4.72 6.37 -9.33
C SER A 73 -5.07 7.34 -8.19
N LEU A 74 -4.49 7.16 -7.00
CA LEU A 74 -4.64 8.13 -5.92
C LEU A 74 -3.93 9.45 -6.22
N LYS A 75 -2.74 9.40 -6.85
CA LYS A 75 -2.04 10.61 -7.30
C LYS A 75 -2.83 11.34 -8.38
N GLU A 76 -3.24 10.62 -9.42
CA GLU A 76 -4.08 11.16 -10.51
C GLU A 76 -5.34 11.83 -9.93
N TYR A 77 -5.97 11.24 -8.91
CA TYR A 77 -7.12 11.83 -8.23
C TYR A 77 -6.84 13.17 -7.54
N VAL A 78 -5.65 13.36 -6.97
CA VAL A 78 -5.26 14.58 -6.25
C VAL A 78 -4.79 15.66 -7.23
N GLU A 79 -4.11 15.26 -8.30
CA GLU A 79 -3.52 16.17 -9.29
C GLU A 79 -4.55 16.72 -10.29
N GLY A 80 -5.65 15.98 -10.55
CA GLY A 80 -6.74 16.38 -11.45
C GLY A 80 -6.60 15.82 -12.86
#